data_AF-A0A849ZRB2-F1
#
_entry.id   AF-A0A849ZRB2-F1
#
_cell.length_a   1.000
_cell.length_b   1.000
_cell.length_c   1.000
_cell.angle_alpha   90.00
_cell.angle_beta   90.00
_cell.angle_gamma   90.00
#
_symmetry.space_group_name_H-M   'P 1'
#
loop_
_entity.id
_entity.type
_entity.pdbx_description
1 polymer ?
#
loop_
_entity_poly.entity_id
_entity_poly.type
_entity_poly.pdbx_seq_one_letter_code
_entity_poly.pdbx_strand_id
1 'polypeptide(L)'
;MANSIGTAHEIRYLGQRFWDADPSGRAHCIGFVFQTYMDACERWARAVSGESSFQLGEIDAYGLRPLRRDFYVGTGATGAGGRSVIDALSSRGLGEEIMDLEEARAGDFVQFSRNNGTSHAAVFLGWEHSSPGERRGLRIFGVQRGRAQETTELIGLARDMVNSRRIFVLRVHLPRVPPIR
;
A
#
# COMPACT_ATOMS: atom_id res chain seq x y z
N MET A 1 -5.42 20.18 16.21
CA MET A 1 -5.48 20.38 14.75
C MET A 1 -5.56 19.00 14.10
N ALA A 2 -6.61 18.75 13.34
CA ALA A 2 -6.94 17.42 12.81
C ALA A 2 -5.84 16.92 11.87
N ASN A 3 -5.18 15.85 12.29
CA ASN A 3 -4.02 15.23 11.66
C ASN A 3 -4.50 14.19 10.63
N SER A 4 -5.46 14.55 9.76
CA SER A 4 -6.07 13.61 8.82
C SER A 4 -5.28 13.58 7.50
N ILE A 5 -4.75 12.40 7.19
CA ILE A 5 -3.98 12.10 5.95
C ILE A 5 -4.72 11.04 5.11
N GLY A 6 -6.03 10.98 5.31
CA GLY A 6 -6.97 10.35 4.42
C GLY A 6 -7.11 8.84 4.56
N THR A 7 -7.47 8.37 5.75
CA THR A 7 -8.07 7.05 5.96
C THR A 7 -9.59 7.24 6.05
N ALA A 8 -10.34 6.36 5.40
CA ALA A 8 -11.80 6.38 5.37
C ALA A 8 -12.42 6.00 6.73
N HIS A 9 -11.69 5.25 7.58
CA HIS A 9 -12.16 4.80 8.89
C HIS A 9 -11.07 4.87 9.97
N GLU A 10 -11.49 4.63 11.21
CA GLU A 10 -10.61 4.46 12.36
C GLU A 10 -9.69 3.24 12.16
N ILE A 11 -8.40 3.39 12.48
CA ILE A 11 -7.45 2.27 12.49
C ILE A 11 -7.20 1.85 13.94
N ARG A 12 -7.36 0.55 14.21
CA ARG A 12 -7.01 -0.08 15.48
C ARG A 12 -5.78 -0.96 15.30
N TYR A 13 -4.91 -0.97 16.31
CA TYR A 13 -3.74 -1.85 16.34
C TYR A 13 -3.49 -2.35 17.76
N LEU A 14 -3.31 -3.66 17.91
CA LEU A 14 -3.20 -4.33 19.22
C LEU A 14 -4.33 -3.92 20.20
N GLY A 15 -5.56 -3.83 19.69
CA GLY A 15 -6.75 -3.43 20.45
C GLY A 15 -6.84 -1.95 20.81
N GLN A 16 -5.81 -1.15 20.51
CA GLN A 16 -5.78 0.27 20.80
C GLN A 16 -6.24 1.08 19.58
N ARG A 17 -7.06 2.10 19.83
CA ARG A 17 -7.37 3.11 18.81
C ARG A 17 -6.08 3.83 18.45
N PHE A 18 -5.61 3.61 17.24
CA PHE A 18 -4.40 4.25 16.75
C PHE A 18 -4.72 5.59 16.09
N TRP A 19 -5.87 5.69 15.42
CA TRP A 19 -6.18 6.88 14.64
C TRP A 19 -7.64 7.04 14.25
N ASP A 20 -8.13 8.28 14.29
CA ASP A 20 -9.44 8.68 13.78
C ASP A 20 -9.50 8.75 12.25
N ALA A 21 -10.69 8.49 11.70
CA ALA A 21 -10.99 8.69 10.28
C ALA A 21 -10.79 10.16 9.86
N ASP A 22 -10.56 10.39 8.56
CA ASP A 22 -10.64 11.73 8.01
C ASP A 22 -12.06 12.29 8.19
N PRO A 23 -12.25 13.47 8.84
CA PRO A 23 -13.59 14.01 9.13
C PRO A 23 -14.42 14.30 7.88
N SER A 24 -13.78 14.45 6.72
CA SER A 24 -14.41 14.66 5.42
C SER A 24 -14.48 13.40 4.56
N GLY A 25 -14.09 12.24 5.10
CA GLY A 25 -14.06 10.95 4.39
C GLY A 25 -13.10 10.91 3.20
N ARG A 26 -12.17 11.88 3.08
CA ARG A 26 -11.23 11.94 1.96
C ARG A 26 -10.15 10.88 2.16
N ALA A 27 -9.78 10.15 1.11
CA ALA A 27 -8.63 9.26 1.12
C ALA A 27 -7.57 9.71 0.12
N HIS A 28 -6.30 9.69 0.52
CA HIS A 28 -5.19 9.80 -0.41
C HIS A 28 -4.77 8.40 -0.85
N CYS A 29 -4.20 8.26 -2.05
CA CYS A 29 -3.80 6.96 -2.57
C CYS A 29 -2.95 6.12 -1.59
N ILE A 30 -2.00 6.76 -0.93
CA ILE A 30 -1.14 6.11 0.05
C ILE A 30 -1.85 5.78 1.36
N GLY A 31 -2.80 6.63 1.79
CA GLY A 31 -3.60 6.37 2.98
C GLY A 31 -4.61 5.26 2.78
N PHE A 32 -5.16 5.16 1.58
CA PHE A 32 -6.00 4.05 1.16
C PHE A 32 -5.25 2.71 1.17
N VAL A 33 -4.02 2.67 0.63
CA VAL A 33 -3.19 1.44 0.67
C VAL A 33 -2.84 1.08 2.11
N PHE A 34 -2.46 2.06 2.94
CA PHE A 34 -2.18 1.80 4.36
C PHE A 34 -3.40 1.24 5.09
N GLN A 35 -4.58 1.81 4.86
CA GLN A 35 -5.81 1.31 5.46
C GLN A 35 -6.14 -0.10 4.96
N THR A 36 -6.04 -0.33 3.64
CA THR A 36 -6.25 -1.66 3.04
C THR A 36 -5.34 -2.71 3.67
N TYR A 37 -4.09 -2.35 3.97
CA TYR A 37 -3.15 -3.22 4.67
C TYR A 37 -3.63 -3.59 6.07
N MET A 38 -3.98 -2.58 6.88
CA MET A 38 -4.42 -2.78 8.26
C MET A 38 -5.74 -3.57 8.31
N ASP A 39 -6.70 -3.24 7.43
CA ASP A 39 -7.99 -3.93 7.32
C ASP A 39 -7.78 -5.40 6.92
N ALA A 40 -6.87 -5.69 5.99
CA ALA A 40 -6.53 -7.06 5.59
C ALA A 40 -5.92 -7.85 6.76
N CYS A 41 -5.01 -7.23 7.52
CA CYS A 41 -4.41 -7.85 8.70
C CYS A 41 -5.46 -8.16 9.80
N GLU A 42 -6.38 -7.23 10.06
CA GLU A 42 -7.47 -7.44 11.01
C GLU A 42 -8.39 -8.59 10.55
N ARG A 43 -8.78 -8.60 9.27
CA ARG A 43 -9.62 -9.67 8.71
C ARG A 43 -8.95 -11.03 8.78
N TRP A 44 -7.64 -11.08 8.53
CA TRP A 44 -6.86 -12.31 8.69
C TRP A 44 -6.87 -12.81 10.15
N ALA A 45 -6.60 -11.93 11.12
CA ALA A 45 -6.62 -12.30 12.53
C ALA A 45 -7.99 -12.86 12.95
N ARG A 46 -9.08 -12.20 12.51
CA ARG A 46 -10.44 -12.64 12.79
C ARG A 46 -10.70 -14.03 12.20
N ALA A 47 -10.24 -14.27 10.98
CA ALA A 47 -10.42 -15.54 10.30
C ALA A 47 -9.68 -16.71 10.99
N VAL A 48 -8.49 -16.48 11.55
CA VAL A 48 -7.66 -17.55 12.12
C VAL A 48 -7.81 -17.74 13.63
N SER A 49 -8.32 -16.75 14.36
CA SER A 49 -8.40 -16.78 15.82
C SER A 49 -9.74 -16.36 16.41
N GLY A 50 -10.64 -15.81 15.60
CA GLY A 50 -11.85 -15.12 16.08
C GLY A 50 -11.60 -13.69 16.60
N GLU A 51 -10.34 -13.32 16.84
CA GLU A 51 -9.95 -12.03 17.38
C GLU A 51 -9.54 -11.02 16.31
N SER A 52 -9.67 -9.73 16.62
CA SER A 52 -9.31 -8.64 15.68
C SER A 52 -7.88 -8.14 15.87
N SER A 53 -7.21 -8.64 16.91
CA SER A 53 -5.88 -8.20 17.29
C SER A 53 -4.81 -8.92 16.46
N PHE A 54 -3.89 -8.16 15.90
CA PHE A 54 -2.77 -8.66 15.12
C PHE A 54 -1.50 -7.87 15.44
N GLN A 55 -0.36 -8.49 15.16
CA GLN A 55 0.96 -7.90 15.34
C GLN A 55 1.73 -7.95 14.01
N LEU A 56 2.26 -6.80 13.61
CA LEU A 56 3.11 -6.63 12.43
C LEU A 56 4.56 -6.91 12.79
N GLY A 57 5.04 -8.13 12.55
CA GLY A 57 6.42 -8.51 12.92
C GLY A 57 6.69 -8.27 14.41
N GLU A 58 7.75 -7.54 14.73
CA GLU A 58 8.11 -7.12 16.10
C GLU A 58 7.59 -5.72 16.48
N ILE A 59 6.66 -5.14 15.70
CA ILE A 59 6.19 -3.77 15.91
C ILE A 59 5.15 -3.74 17.02
N ASP A 60 5.44 -3.02 18.09
CA ASP A 60 4.47 -2.70 19.14
C ASP A 60 3.63 -1.46 18.78
N ALA A 61 2.74 -1.05 19.69
CA ALA A 61 1.89 0.13 19.49
C ALA A 61 2.69 1.43 19.27
N TYR A 62 3.91 1.53 19.80
CA TYR A 62 4.77 2.71 19.63
C TYR A 62 5.47 2.70 18.26
N GLY A 63 5.92 1.52 17.81
CA GLY A 63 6.60 1.31 16.52
C GLY A 63 5.71 1.54 15.30
N LEU A 64 4.38 1.54 15.47
CA LEU A 64 3.44 1.82 14.38
C LEU A 64 3.53 3.28 13.89
N ARG A 65 3.90 4.24 14.75
CA ARG A 65 4.07 5.66 14.34
C ARG A 65 5.25 5.85 13.38
N PRO A 66 6.46 5.32 13.66
CA PRO A 66 7.56 5.28 12.70
C PRO A 66 7.22 4.54 11.40
N LEU A 67 6.54 3.38 11.47
CA LEU A 67 6.11 2.67 10.26
C LEU A 67 5.24 3.57 9.39
N ARG A 68 4.20 4.19 9.98
CA ARG A 68 3.32 5.12 9.26
C ARG A 68 4.10 6.27 8.66
N ARG A 69 5.00 6.89 9.42
CA ARG A 69 5.83 7.99 8.91
C ARG A 69 6.56 7.52 7.66
N ASP A 70 7.28 6.42 7.71
CA ASP A 70 8.09 5.98 6.57
C ASP A 70 7.21 5.53 5.39
N PHE A 71 6.05 4.96 5.67
CA PHE A 71 5.06 4.59 4.66
C PHE A 71 4.52 5.81 3.89
N TYR A 72 4.22 6.92 4.59
CA TYR A 72 3.66 8.16 4.01
C TYR A 72 4.73 9.16 3.54
N VAL A 73 5.86 9.20 4.23
CA VAL A 73 6.94 10.18 4.10
C VAL A 73 8.15 9.47 3.51
N GLY A 74 8.04 9.13 2.24
CA GLY A 74 9.21 9.21 1.39
C GLY A 74 9.54 10.68 1.19
N THR A 75 10.22 11.33 2.14
CA THR A 75 10.88 12.64 1.92
C THR A 75 12.34 12.51 2.33
N GLY A 76 13.19 12.43 1.33
CA GLY A 76 14.63 12.16 1.34
C GLY A 76 15.01 11.77 -0.09
N ALA A 77 16.29 11.54 -0.40
CA ALA A 77 16.70 11.14 -1.75
C ALA A 77 15.94 9.90 -2.30
N THR A 78 15.34 9.10 -1.42
CA THR A 78 14.46 7.93 -1.70
C THR A 78 12.98 8.30 -1.91
N GLY A 79 12.54 9.45 -1.41
CA GLY A 79 11.17 9.96 -1.50
C GLY A 79 10.76 10.47 -2.87
N ALA A 80 11.72 11.01 -3.62
CA ALA A 80 11.53 11.36 -5.03
C ALA A 80 11.35 10.14 -5.94
N GLY A 81 11.52 8.92 -5.40
CA GLY A 81 11.51 7.65 -6.12
C GLY A 81 10.12 7.05 -6.36
N GLY A 82 9.14 7.36 -5.51
CA GLY A 82 7.84 6.67 -5.51
C GLY A 82 7.97 5.23 -4.99
N ARG A 83 8.74 5.02 -3.92
CA ARG A 83 9.06 3.69 -3.32
C ARG A 83 8.76 3.57 -1.83
N SER A 84 8.18 4.58 -1.20
CA SER A 84 7.98 4.64 0.26
C SER A 84 7.23 3.44 0.83
N VAL A 85 6.23 2.89 0.14
CA VAL A 85 5.48 1.71 0.61
C VAL A 85 6.39 0.47 0.63
N ILE A 86 7.17 0.30 -0.44
CA ILE A 86 8.07 -0.83 -0.63
C ILE A 86 9.16 -0.77 0.43
N ASP A 87 9.80 0.38 0.58
CA ASP A 87 10.91 0.57 1.51
C ASP A 87 10.44 0.44 2.97
N ALA A 88 9.28 1.02 3.33
CA ALA A 88 8.78 1.00 4.70
C ALA A 88 8.43 -0.41 5.20
N LEU A 89 7.89 -1.27 4.33
CA LEU A 89 7.46 -2.62 4.67
C LEU A 89 8.62 -3.63 4.58
N SER A 90 9.40 -3.60 3.49
CA SER A 90 10.50 -4.55 3.30
C SER A 90 11.61 -4.36 4.33
N SER A 91 11.96 -3.11 4.68
CA SER A 91 12.99 -2.82 5.70
C SER A 91 12.63 -3.30 7.11
N ARG A 92 11.37 -3.69 7.33
CA ARG A 92 10.83 -4.19 8.60
C ARG A 92 10.43 -5.67 8.55
N GLY A 93 10.73 -6.36 7.45
CA GLY A 93 10.35 -7.76 7.24
C GLY A 93 8.83 -7.98 7.14
N LEU A 94 8.06 -6.92 6.84
CA LEU A 94 6.60 -6.98 6.70
C LEU A 94 6.14 -7.37 5.30
N GLY A 95 7.09 -7.55 4.38
CA GLY A 95 6.86 -7.99 3.03
C GLY A 95 8.15 -8.11 2.25
N GLU A 96 8.04 -8.57 1.02
CA GLU A 96 9.13 -8.78 0.09
C GLU A 96 8.88 -7.98 -1.21
N GLU A 97 9.91 -7.32 -1.71
CA GLU A 97 9.83 -6.69 -3.04
C GLU A 97 9.86 -7.78 -4.11
N ILE A 98 8.91 -7.68 -5.04
CA ILE A 98 8.81 -8.57 -6.19
C ILE A 98 9.73 -8.01 -7.29
N MET A 99 10.90 -8.62 -7.44
CA MET A 99 11.94 -8.18 -8.37
C MET A 99 11.63 -8.54 -9.82
N ASP A 100 11.04 -9.73 -10.05
CA ASP A 100 10.47 -10.09 -11.35
C ASP A 100 9.00 -9.72 -11.37
N LEU A 101 8.68 -8.67 -12.14
CA LEU A 101 7.32 -8.15 -12.25
C LEU A 101 6.32 -9.16 -12.84
N GLU A 102 6.77 -10.22 -13.51
CA GLU A 102 5.90 -11.31 -13.95
C GLU A 102 5.42 -12.19 -12.79
N GLU A 103 6.11 -12.18 -11.65
CA GLU A 103 5.69 -12.87 -10.42
C GLU A 103 4.69 -12.07 -9.58
N ALA A 104 4.37 -10.84 -9.99
CA ALA A 104 3.36 -10.01 -9.35
C ALA A 104 1.98 -10.68 -9.45
N ARG A 105 1.23 -10.66 -8.35
CA ARG A 105 -0.09 -11.30 -8.24
C ARG A 105 -1.10 -10.31 -7.70
N ALA A 106 -2.36 -10.51 -8.10
CA ALA A 106 -3.46 -9.71 -7.58
C ALA A 106 -3.44 -9.69 -6.04
N GLY A 107 -3.51 -8.50 -5.45
CA GLY A 107 -3.37 -8.27 -4.02
C GLY A 107 -2.02 -7.73 -3.57
N ASP A 108 -0.97 -7.84 -4.40
CA ASP A 108 0.32 -7.19 -4.11
C ASP A 108 0.14 -5.66 -4.10
N PHE A 109 0.96 -4.95 -3.33
CA PHE A 109 1.01 -3.49 -3.39
C PHE A 109 1.90 -3.05 -4.53
N VAL A 110 1.44 -2.04 -5.27
CA VAL A 110 2.21 -1.43 -6.35
C VAL A 110 2.36 0.05 -6.10
N GLN A 111 3.59 0.55 -6.22
CA GLN A 111 3.90 1.96 -6.28
C GLN A 111 4.54 2.26 -7.62
N PHE A 112 4.02 3.27 -8.32
CA PHE A 112 4.52 3.62 -9.64
C PHE A 112 4.62 5.13 -9.83
N SER A 113 5.43 5.56 -10.80
CA SER A 113 5.53 6.96 -11.21
C SER A 113 5.23 7.14 -12.69
N ARG A 114 4.62 8.26 -13.04
CA ARG A 114 4.40 8.68 -14.42
C ARG A 114 5.60 9.50 -14.92
N ASN A 115 5.71 9.68 -16.22
CA ASN A 115 6.80 10.46 -16.84
C ASN A 115 6.78 11.94 -16.43
N ASN A 116 5.65 12.45 -15.93
CA ASN A 116 5.51 13.79 -15.35
C ASN A 116 6.01 13.93 -13.89
N GLY A 117 6.57 12.87 -13.30
CA GLY A 117 7.07 12.89 -11.93
C GLY A 117 6.02 12.68 -10.83
N THR A 118 4.74 12.51 -11.18
CA THR A 118 3.71 12.14 -10.19
C THR A 118 3.83 10.67 -9.84
N SER A 119 3.73 10.35 -8.55
CA SER A 119 3.73 8.98 -8.04
C SER A 119 2.37 8.57 -7.48
N HIS A 120 2.10 7.27 -7.48
CA HIS A 120 0.85 6.69 -7.00
C HIS A 120 1.11 5.36 -6.31
N ALA A 121 0.25 5.00 -5.35
CA ALA A 121 0.25 3.71 -4.68
C ALA A 121 -1.15 3.09 -4.79
N ALA A 122 -1.22 1.80 -5.05
CA ALA A 122 -2.48 1.07 -5.21
C ALA A 122 -2.29 -0.43 -4.91
N VAL A 123 -3.39 -1.18 -4.94
CA VAL A 123 -3.38 -2.64 -4.97
C VAL A 123 -3.28 -3.09 -6.43
N PHE A 124 -2.32 -3.94 -6.73
CA PHE A 124 -2.15 -4.56 -8.04
C PHE A 124 -3.26 -5.58 -8.28
N LEU A 125 -3.87 -5.54 -9.47
CA LEU A 125 -4.86 -6.53 -9.91
C LEU A 125 -4.36 -7.41 -11.05
N GLY A 126 -3.41 -6.91 -11.84
CA GLY A 126 -2.86 -7.65 -12.97
C GLY A 126 -2.22 -6.75 -14.02
N TRP A 127 -1.51 -7.38 -14.95
CA TRP A 127 -0.99 -6.72 -16.14
C TRP A 127 -2.01 -6.77 -17.28
N GLU A 128 -2.10 -5.69 -18.05
CA GLU A 128 -2.73 -5.68 -19.36
C GLU A 128 -1.63 -5.81 -20.42
N HIS A 129 -1.80 -6.78 -21.32
CA HIS A 129 -0.82 -7.10 -22.34
C HIS A 129 -1.34 -6.72 -23.74
N SER A 130 -0.52 -6.08 -24.56
CA SER A 130 -0.80 -5.91 -26.00
C SER A 130 -0.51 -7.18 -26.79
N SER A 131 0.50 -7.92 -26.35
CA SER A 131 0.94 -9.21 -26.88
C SER A 131 1.62 -10.02 -25.77
N PRO A 132 1.85 -11.34 -25.92
CA PRO A 132 2.51 -12.14 -24.90
C PRO A 132 3.86 -11.54 -24.46
N GLY A 133 4.00 -11.23 -23.16
CA GLY A 133 5.20 -10.62 -22.58
C GLY A 133 5.34 -9.10 -22.77
N GLU A 134 4.43 -8.45 -23.50
CA GLU A 134 4.45 -7.00 -23.71
C GLU A 134 3.41 -6.31 -22.82
N ARG A 135 3.87 -5.81 -21.67
CA ARG A 135 3.03 -5.07 -20.71
C ARG A 135 2.64 -3.70 -21.28
N ARG A 136 1.36 -3.55 -21.61
CA ARG A 136 0.74 -2.33 -22.11
C ARG A 136 0.14 -1.48 -20.99
N GLY A 137 -0.31 -2.12 -19.91
CA GLY A 137 -0.99 -1.44 -18.82
C GLY A 137 -0.92 -2.19 -17.50
N LEU A 138 -1.26 -1.45 -16.45
CA LEU A 138 -1.27 -1.88 -15.06
C LEU A 138 -2.69 -1.75 -14.54
N ARG A 139 -3.38 -2.88 -14.29
CA ARG A 139 -4.70 -2.87 -13.64
C ARG A 139 -4.50 -2.73 -12.13
N ILE A 140 -5.15 -1.74 -11.54
CA ILE A 140 -5.03 -1.40 -10.13
C ILE A 140 -6.40 -1.19 -9.49
N PHE A 141 -6.48 -1.43 -8.19
CA PHE A 141 -7.53 -0.91 -7.33
C PHE A 141 -6.94 0.13 -6.38
N GLY A 142 -7.44 1.37 -6.44
CA GLY A 142 -6.90 2.46 -5.64
C GLY A 142 -7.73 3.72 -5.73
N VAL A 143 -7.28 4.79 -5.08
CA VAL A 143 -7.99 6.07 -5.07
C VAL A 143 -7.57 6.94 -6.25
N GLN A 144 -8.47 7.11 -7.21
CA GLN A 144 -8.31 8.01 -8.36
C GLN A 144 -9.28 9.18 -8.23
N ARG A 145 -8.76 10.41 -8.32
CA ARG A 145 -9.57 11.65 -8.20
C ARG A 145 -10.51 11.66 -6.98
N GLY A 146 -10.05 11.08 -5.87
CA GLY A 146 -10.80 11.01 -4.60
C GLY A 146 -11.80 9.86 -4.47
N ARG A 147 -11.86 8.92 -5.42
CA ARG A 147 -12.73 7.74 -5.37
C ARG A 147 -11.93 6.45 -5.47
N ALA A 148 -12.25 5.48 -4.62
CA ALA A 148 -11.73 4.11 -4.77
C ALA A 148 -12.39 3.45 -5.97
N GLN A 149 -11.58 2.98 -6.92
CA GLN A 149 -12.07 2.34 -8.13
C GLN A 149 -11.00 1.44 -8.75
N GLU A 150 -11.42 0.50 -9.58
CA GLU A 150 -10.53 -0.20 -10.49
C GLU A 150 -10.19 0.72 -11.68
N THR A 151 -8.94 0.70 -12.13
CA THR A 151 -8.49 1.46 -13.31
C THR A 151 -7.29 0.75 -13.96
N THR A 152 -7.15 0.87 -15.27
CA THR A 152 -5.90 0.55 -15.98
C THR A 152 -5.07 1.80 -16.16
N GLU A 153 -3.83 1.78 -15.71
CA GLU A 153 -2.82 2.81 -16.01
C GLU A 153 -1.95 2.34 -17.18
N LEU A 154 -1.95 3.09 -18.28
CA LEU A 154 -1.16 2.74 -19.47
C LEU A 154 0.32 3.01 -19.24
N ILE A 155 1.16 2.09 -19.72
CA ILE A 155 2.61 2.17 -19.68
C ILE A 155 3.10 2.72 -21.02
N GLY A 156 4.02 3.68 -21.00
CA GLY A 156 4.55 4.25 -22.23
C GLY A 156 5.40 5.49 -22.02
N LEU A 157 5.72 6.17 -23.12
CA LEU A 157 6.61 7.35 -23.13
C LEU A 157 5.86 8.68 -22.96
N ALA A 158 4.54 8.69 -23.10
CA ALA A 158 3.76 9.92 -22.95
C ALA A 158 3.82 10.45 -21.52
N ARG A 159 3.71 11.77 -21.36
CA ARG A 159 3.86 12.49 -20.09
C ARG A 159 3.03 11.90 -18.94
N ASP A 160 1.78 11.55 -19.22
CA ASP A 160 0.84 11.06 -18.20
C ASP A 160 0.72 9.53 -18.17
N MET A 161 1.59 8.82 -18.89
CA MET A 161 1.70 7.36 -18.81
C MET A 161 2.69 6.93 -17.73
N VAL A 162 2.51 5.71 -17.24
CA VAL A 162 3.40 5.06 -16.29
C VAL A 162 4.77 4.83 -16.94
N ASN A 163 5.81 5.21 -16.21
CA ASN A 163 7.18 4.91 -16.58
C ASN A 163 7.50 3.46 -16.19
N SER A 164 7.79 2.60 -17.16
CA SER A 164 8.05 1.17 -16.94
C SER A 164 9.23 0.87 -16.02
N ARG A 165 10.19 1.81 -15.88
CA ARG A 165 11.35 1.68 -14.98
C ARG A 165 11.06 2.15 -13.56
N ARG A 166 9.84 2.65 -13.30
CA ARG A 166 9.43 3.20 -12.02
C ARG A 166 8.14 2.54 -11.56
N ILE A 167 8.09 1.22 -11.66
CA ILE A 167 7.04 0.38 -11.10
C ILE A 167 7.70 -0.54 -10.09
N PHE A 168 7.16 -0.55 -8.88
CA PHE A 168 7.70 -1.28 -7.75
C PHE A 168 6.57 -2.05 -7.10
N VAL A 169 6.76 -3.34 -6.89
CA VAL A 169 5.73 -4.24 -6.39
C VAL A 169 6.24 -4.87 -5.10
N LEU A 170 5.39 -4.94 -4.08
CA LEU A 170 5.68 -5.60 -2.82
C LEU A 170 4.55 -6.53 -2.44
N ARG A 171 4.90 -7.75 -2.05
CA ARG A 171 3.99 -8.71 -1.44
C ARG A 171 4.12 -8.63 0.07
N VAL A 172 3.00 -8.40 0.74
CA VAL A 172 2.96 -8.33 2.21
C VAL A 172 3.02 -9.72 2.82
N HIS A 173 3.70 -9.84 3.96
CA HIS A 173 3.64 -11.02 4.80
C HIS A 173 2.38 -10.98 5.68
N LEU A 174 1.87 -12.16 6.03
CA LEU A 174 0.78 -12.28 6.97
C LEU A 174 1.21 -11.76 8.35
N PRO A 175 0.32 -11.04 9.07
CA PRO A 175 0.63 -10.62 10.42
C PRO A 175 0.57 -11.81 11.37
N ARG A 176 1.20 -11.66 12.54
CA ARG A 176 1.07 -12.64 13.62
C ARG A 176 -0.20 -12.36 14.41
N VAL A 177 -0.81 -13.41 14.96
CA VAL A 177 -1.86 -13.26 15.97
C VAL A 177 -1.24 -13.51 17.34
N PRO A 178 -1.27 -12.53 18.27
CA PRO A 178 -0.80 -12.75 19.62
C PRO A 178 -1.59 -13.86 20.32
N PRO A 179 -0.97 -14.67 21.19
CA PRO A 179 -1.70 -15.65 21.98
C PRO A 179 -2.76 -14.96 22.83
N ILE A 180 -3.95 -15.57 22.88
CA ILE A 180 -5.05 -15.14 23.74
C ILE A 180 -4.57 -15.30 25.19
N ARG A 181 -4.62 -14.21 25.97
CA ARG A 181 -4.34 -14.24 27.41
C ARG A 181 -5.60 -14.52 28.19
#